data_AF-A0AAD2FYJ5-F1
#
_entry.id   AF-A0AAD2FYJ5-F1
#
_cell.length_a   1.000
_cell.length_b   1.000
_cell.length_c   1.000
_cell.angle_alpha   90.00
_cell.angle_beta   90.00
_cell.angle_gamma   90.00
#
_symmetry.space_group_name_H-M   'P 1'
#
loop_
_entity.id
_entity.type
_entity.pdbx_description
1 polymer ?
#
loop_
_entity_poly.entity_id
_entity_poly.type
_entity_poly.pdbx_seq_one_letter_code
_entity_poly.pdbx_strand_id
1 'polypeptide(L)'
;MVSKEAFLPVATEESADLEVPMYSPEVPPSEFGMSSAHNNNATHATGITGEHEQHLYCNYCCDTRRAVLVVNVISIVINLVVLLVVNVGFNFIINNPDEVEKDMTEEEKANLEQALHSGYLEMVEAMTDAFLVLSMAMHGCGIFGALKFKKWAVATAGSAYAISFVLHLMGGSFINVILAGVLGYPHYFFIKEINEGIMSDYNYHNVAHCCGGK
;
A
#
# COMPACT_ATOMS: atom_id res chain seq x y z
N MET A 1 25.31 39.47 21.96
CA MET A 1 25.22 38.80 20.64
C MET A 1 23.83 39.09 20.10
N VAL A 2 23.76 39.96 19.09
CA VAL A 2 22.50 40.46 18.51
C VAL A 2 22.14 39.55 17.34
N SER A 3 21.03 38.82 17.44
CA SER A 3 20.52 37.97 16.36
C SER A 3 19.94 38.86 15.27
N LYS A 4 20.47 38.77 14.05
CA LYS A 4 19.92 39.44 12.86
C LYS A 4 18.85 38.52 12.27
N GLU A 5 17.59 38.84 12.52
CA GLU A 5 16.48 38.20 11.82
C GLU A 5 16.41 38.74 10.39
N ALA A 6 16.63 37.86 9.43
CA ALA A 6 16.50 38.15 8.01
C ALA A 6 15.01 38.09 7.64
N PHE A 7 14.41 39.24 7.37
CA PHE A 7 13.08 39.34 6.78
C PHE A 7 13.11 38.76 5.36
N LEU A 8 12.30 37.73 5.12
CA LEU A 8 12.01 37.24 3.78
C LEU A 8 11.04 38.21 3.09
N PRO A 9 11.28 38.58 1.82
CA PRO A 9 10.38 39.45 1.09
C PRO A 9 9.05 38.75 0.81
N VAL A 10 7.97 39.48 1.05
CA VAL A 10 6.59 39.10 0.71
C VAL A 10 6.43 39.10 -0.81
N ALA A 11 5.92 37.99 -1.36
CA ALA A 11 5.65 37.86 -2.79
C ALA A 11 4.57 38.85 -3.22
N THR A 12 4.92 39.77 -4.13
CA THR A 12 3.98 40.68 -4.76
C THR A 12 3.29 39.98 -5.94
N GLU A 13 1.97 40.02 -5.95
CA GLU A 13 1.10 39.58 -7.04
C GLU A 13 1.18 40.59 -8.20
N GLU A 14 2.23 40.53 -9.01
CA GLU A 14 2.29 41.35 -10.22
C GLU A 14 3.06 40.67 -11.34
N SER A 15 2.32 40.22 -12.36
CA SER A 15 2.79 39.86 -13.72
C SER A 15 3.70 38.62 -13.80
N ALA A 16 3.69 37.81 -14.84
CA ALA A 16 3.15 37.91 -16.18
C ALA A 16 2.97 36.48 -16.68
N ASP A 17 2.06 36.31 -17.64
CA ASP A 17 2.03 35.29 -18.70
C ASP A 17 3.27 34.39 -18.76
N LEU A 18 3.36 33.42 -17.84
CA LEU A 18 4.34 32.36 -17.92
C LEU A 18 3.77 31.40 -18.96
N GLU A 19 4.13 31.61 -20.22
CA GLU A 19 4.03 30.58 -21.25
C GLU A 19 4.70 29.35 -20.67
N VAL A 20 3.88 28.40 -20.21
CA VAL A 20 4.36 27.08 -19.79
C VAL A 20 5.05 26.53 -21.03
N PRO A 21 6.38 26.33 -21.02
CA PRO A 21 7.04 25.73 -22.17
C PRO A 21 6.38 24.38 -22.39
N MET A 22 5.69 24.23 -23.52
CA MET A 22 5.24 22.93 -23.97
C MET A 22 6.50 22.10 -24.12
N TYR A 23 6.74 21.23 -23.15
CA TYR A 23 7.80 20.26 -23.17
C TYR A 23 7.49 19.31 -24.31
N SER A 24 8.02 19.60 -25.49
CA SER A 24 8.12 18.64 -26.57
C SER A 24 9.09 17.58 -26.07
N PRO A 25 8.67 16.32 -25.84
CA PRO A 25 9.60 15.29 -25.41
C PRO A 25 10.65 15.14 -26.50
N GLU A 26 11.87 15.60 -26.22
CA GLU A 26 13.04 15.18 -26.97
C GLU A 26 13.12 13.67 -26.82
N VAL A 27 12.79 12.98 -27.90
CA VAL A 27 12.93 11.55 -28.04
C VAL A 27 14.40 11.24 -27.74
N PRO A 28 14.72 10.45 -26.69
CA PRO A 28 16.09 10.06 -26.44
C PRO A 28 16.62 9.34 -27.69
N PRO A 29 17.86 9.60 -28.14
CA PRO A 29 18.43 8.92 -29.28
C PRO A 29 18.43 7.42 -29.01
N SER A 30 17.61 6.69 -29.75
CA SER A 30 17.57 5.23 -29.76
C SER A 30 18.82 4.72 -30.48
N GLU A 31 19.95 4.72 -29.79
CA GLU A 31 21.07 3.86 -30.16
C GLU A 31 20.79 2.45 -29.63
N PHE A 32 20.22 1.60 -30.48
CA PHE A 32 20.80 0.29 -30.79
C PHE A 32 20.02 -0.31 -31.95
N GLY A 33 20.65 -0.28 -33.12
CA GLY A 33 20.11 -0.90 -34.32
C GLY A 33 20.07 -2.41 -34.20
N MET A 34 18.93 -2.99 -34.56
CA MET A 34 18.91 -4.18 -35.40
C MET A 34 17.90 -3.97 -36.51
N SER A 35 18.48 -3.92 -37.71
CA SER A 35 17.81 -3.83 -39.00
C SER A 35 16.94 -5.07 -39.24
N SER A 36 15.66 -4.85 -39.52
CA SER A 36 14.87 -5.76 -40.34
C SER A 36 13.90 -4.93 -41.18
N ALA A 37 14.13 -5.00 -42.48
CA ALA A 37 13.36 -4.34 -43.51
C ALA A 37 11.89 -4.81 -43.46
N HIS A 38 10.93 -3.88 -43.42
CA HIS A 38 9.59 -4.17 -43.89
C HIS A 38 8.85 -2.93 -44.44
N ASN A 39 8.56 -3.04 -45.73
CA ASN A 39 7.54 -2.38 -46.57
C ASN A 39 6.83 -1.10 -46.08
N ASN A 40 7.10 -0.03 -46.83
CA ASN A 40 6.25 1.15 -46.94
C ASN A 40 4.99 0.81 -47.77
N ASN A 41 3.91 0.44 -47.09
CA ASN A 41 2.56 0.64 -47.62
C ASN A 41 1.89 1.73 -46.78
N ALA A 42 1.75 2.91 -47.38
CA ALA A 42 0.96 4.01 -46.88
C ALA A 42 -0.53 3.65 -46.97
N THR A 43 -1.01 2.88 -45.99
CA THR A 43 -2.43 2.71 -45.73
C THR A 43 -2.87 3.91 -44.89
N HIS A 44 -3.87 4.63 -45.37
CA HIS A 44 -4.58 5.69 -44.65
C HIS A 44 -4.95 5.20 -43.24
N ALA A 45 -4.16 5.59 -42.24
CA ALA A 45 -4.43 5.30 -40.84
C ALA A 45 -5.62 6.17 -40.41
N THR A 46 -6.82 5.64 -40.63
CA THR A 46 -7.95 5.98 -39.75
C THR A 46 -7.49 5.59 -38.36
N GLY A 47 -7.12 6.61 -37.58
CA GLY A 47 -6.61 6.46 -36.23
C GLY A 47 -7.61 5.64 -35.44
N ILE A 48 -7.26 4.38 -35.19
CA ILE A 48 -7.81 3.62 -34.09
C ILE A 48 -7.27 4.33 -32.86
N THR A 49 -7.94 5.40 -32.45
CA THR A 49 -7.97 5.83 -31.07
C THR A 49 -8.64 4.68 -30.32
N GLY A 50 -7.90 3.60 -30.10
CA GLY A 50 -8.28 2.58 -29.15
C GLY A 50 -8.30 3.32 -27.84
N GLU A 51 -9.49 3.73 -27.40
CA GLU A 51 -9.72 4.19 -26.05
C GLU A 51 -9.18 3.08 -25.16
N HIS A 52 -7.98 3.27 -24.62
CA HIS A 52 -7.46 2.41 -23.57
C HIS A 52 -8.40 2.63 -22.39
N GLU A 53 -9.42 1.78 -22.30
CA GLU A 53 -10.36 1.79 -21.18
C GLU A 53 -9.55 1.64 -19.90
N GLN A 54 -9.56 2.71 -19.10
CA GLN A 54 -8.86 2.74 -17.83
C GLN A 54 -9.51 1.72 -16.89
N HIS A 55 -8.70 0.83 -16.32
CA HIS A 55 -9.21 -0.25 -15.48
C HIS A 55 -9.63 0.30 -14.11
N LEU A 56 -10.92 0.55 -13.93
CA LEU A 56 -11.47 1.06 -12.67
C LEU A 56 -11.47 -0.03 -11.60
N TYR A 57 -10.90 0.26 -10.43
CA TYR A 57 -10.97 -0.64 -9.29
C TYR A 57 -12.41 -0.79 -8.80
N CYS A 58 -12.91 -2.02 -8.72
CA CYS A 58 -14.29 -2.36 -8.35
C CYS A 58 -15.38 -1.73 -9.24
N ASN A 59 -15.07 -1.26 -10.46
CA ASN A 59 -16.01 -0.58 -11.36
C ASN A 59 -16.75 0.64 -10.76
N TYR A 60 -16.43 1.07 -9.53
CA TYR A 60 -17.33 1.96 -8.80
C TYR A 60 -16.73 3.13 -8.04
N CYS A 61 -15.44 3.17 -7.66
CA CYS A 61 -15.03 4.25 -6.74
C CYS A 61 -13.64 4.90 -6.90
N CYS A 62 -12.57 4.20 -7.28
CA CYS A 62 -11.21 4.79 -7.19
C CYS A 62 -10.23 4.26 -8.25
N ASP A 63 -9.34 5.15 -8.67
CA ASP A 63 -8.04 4.82 -9.29
C ASP A 63 -7.25 3.84 -8.38
N THR A 64 -6.55 2.88 -8.98
CA THR A 64 -5.77 1.84 -8.28
C THR A 64 -4.75 2.42 -7.30
N ARG A 65 -4.12 3.58 -7.60
CA ARG A 65 -3.23 4.30 -6.69
C ARG A 65 -3.93 4.71 -5.41
N ARG A 66 -5.14 5.28 -5.52
CA ARG A 66 -5.93 5.72 -4.37
C ARG A 66 -6.41 4.51 -3.57
N ALA A 67 -6.79 3.42 -4.24
CA ALA A 67 -7.13 2.18 -3.57
C ALA A 67 -5.95 1.63 -2.74
N VAL A 68 -4.74 1.60 -3.29
CA VAL A 68 -3.52 1.20 -2.56
C VAL A 68 -3.27 2.11 -1.35
N LEU A 69 -3.43 3.43 -1.48
CA LEU A 69 -3.28 4.37 -0.37
C LEU A 69 -4.29 4.08 0.75
N VAL A 70 -5.57 3.99 0.40
CA VAL A 70 -6.66 3.76 1.37
C VAL A 70 -6.47 2.42 2.08
N VAL A 71 -6.17 1.35 1.34
CA VAL A 71 -5.98 0.02 1.91
C VAL A 71 -4.78 -0.01 2.87
N ASN A 72 -3.65 0.60 2.53
CA ASN A 72 -2.50 0.65 3.46
C ASN A 72 -2.79 1.48 4.70
N VAL A 73 -3.51 2.60 4.59
CA VAL A 73 -3.91 3.42 5.76
C VAL A 73 -4.84 2.64 6.68
N ILE A 74 -5.85 1.97 6.12
CA ILE A 74 -6.78 1.12 6.89
C ILE A 74 -6.01 0.02 7.62
N SER A 75 -5.07 -0.65 6.96
CA SER A 75 -4.29 -1.74 7.58
C SER A 75 -3.38 -1.23 8.69
N ILE A 76 -2.78 -0.04 8.56
CA ILE A 76 -2.03 0.57 9.68
C ILE A 76 -2.95 0.84 10.87
N VAL A 77 -4.15 1.38 10.63
CA VAL A 77 -5.12 1.66 11.71
C VAL A 77 -5.59 0.37 12.38
N ILE A 78 -5.91 -0.67 11.61
CA ILE A 78 -6.31 -1.98 12.16
C ILE A 78 -5.16 -2.59 12.97
N ASN A 79 -3.94 -2.61 12.44
CA ASN A 79 -2.78 -3.13 13.16
C ASN A 79 -2.51 -2.36 14.46
N LEU A 80 -2.70 -1.05 14.46
CA LEU A 80 -2.57 -0.23 15.67
C LEU A 80 -3.64 -0.59 16.71
N VAL A 81 -4.90 -0.76 16.30
CA VAL A 81 -5.97 -1.20 17.20
C VAL A 81 -5.71 -2.59 17.75
N VAL A 82 -5.27 -3.53 16.90
CA VAL A 82 -4.91 -4.90 17.31
C VAL A 82 -3.76 -4.87 18.32
N LEU A 83 -2.71 -4.08 18.07
CA LEU A 83 -1.59 -3.92 19.01
C LEU A 83 -2.07 -3.41 20.37
N LEU A 84 -2.97 -2.42 20.39
CA LEU A 84 -3.54 -1.93 21.65
C LEU A 84 -4.38 -2.99 22.38
N VAL A 85 -5.23 -3.73 21.66
CA VAL A 85 -6.07 -4.78 22.24
C VAL A 85 -5.23 -5.94 22.77
N VAL A 86 -4.20 -6.35 22.02
CA VAL A 86 -3.24 -7.38 22.43
C VAL A 86 -2.53 -6.92 23.71
N ASN A 87 -1.92 -5.74 23.73
CA ASN A 87 -1.17 -5.27 24.89
C ASN A 87 -2.05 -5.08 26.14
N VAL A 88 -3.27 -4.56 25.99
CA VAL A 88 -4.20 -4.45 27.11
C VAL A 88 -4.70 -5.83 27.56
N GLY A 89 -4.99 -6.73 26.62
CA GLY A 89 -5.48 -8.08 26.90
C GLY A 89 -4.44 -8.95 27.61
N PHE A 90 -3.19 -8.97 27.12
CA PHE A 90 -2.09 -9.68 27.75
C PHE A 90 -1.78 -9.11 29.14
N ASN A 91 -1.73 -7.78 29.28
CA ASN A 91 -1.54 -7.15 30.58
C ASN A 91 -2.64 -7.49 31.58
N PHE A 92 -3.90 -7.56 31.13
CA PHE A 92 -5.02 -7.97 31.97
C PHE A 92 -4.88 -9.42 32.45
N ILE A 93 -4.53 -10.35 31.56
CA ILE A 93 -4.34 -11.78 31.88
C ILE A 93 -3.20 -11.96 32.88
N ILE A 94 -2.06 -11.29 32.68
CA ILE A 94 -0.89 -11.39 33.56
C ILE A 94 -1.18 -10.83 34.96
N ASN A 95 -1.93 -9.73 35.05
CA ASN A 95 -2.19 -9.07 36.33
C ASN A 95 -3.38 -9.64 37.10
N ASN A 96 -4.27 -10.40 36.46
CA ASN A 96 -5.49 -10.96 37.08
C ASN A 96 -5.69 -12.45 36.75
N PRO A 97 -4.70 -13.33 37.02
CA PRO A 97 -4.80 -14.76 36.65
C PRO A 97 -6.01 -15.43 37.32
N ASP A 98 -6.28 -15.12 38.59
CA ASP A 98 -7.41 -15.68 39.35
C ASP A 98 -8.79 -15.36 38.74
N GLU A 99 -8.92 -14.24 38.02
CA GLU A 99 -10.18 -13.89 37.34
C GLU A 99 -10.37 -14.68 36.06
N VAL A 100 -9.28 -14.89 35.31
CA VAL A 100 -9.28 -15.67 34.06
C VAL A 100 -9.49 -17.15 34.34
N GLU A 101 -8.90 -17.68 35.42
CA GLU A 101 -9.01 -19.09 35.80
C GLU A 101 -10.44 -19.52 36.20
N LYS A 102 -11.29 -18.60 36.67
CA LYS A 102 -12.64 -18.95 37.15
C LYS A 102 -13.53 -19.57 36.08
N ASP A 103 -13.33 -19.18 34.83
CA ASP A 103 -14.16 -19.61 33.69
C ASP A 103 -13.50 -20.72 32.86
N MET A 104 -12.30 -21.19 33.25
CA MET A 104 -11.53 -22.20 32.51
C MET A 104 -11.70 -23.61 33.12
N THR A 105 -11.62 -24.63 32.27
CA THR A 105 -11.57 -26.03 32.71
C THR A 105 -10.22 -26.35 33.37
N GLU A 106 -10.16 -27.39 34.21
CA GLU A 106 -8.92 -27.78 34.91
C GLU A 106 -7.77 -28.14 33.94
N GLU A 107 -8.08 -28.67 32.75
CA GLU A 107 -7.09 -28.94 31.71
C GLU A 107 -6.52 -27.64 31.11
N GLU A 108 -7.37 -26.66 30.82
CA GLU A 108 -6.95 -25.36 30.30
C GLU A 108 -6.14 -24.57 31.32
N LYS A 109 -6.49 -24.67 32.62
CA LYS A 109 -5.71 -24.08 33.71
C LYS A 109 -4.28 -24.64 33.76
N ALA A 110 -4.14 -25.97 33.73
CA ALA A 110 -2.81 -26.60 33.74
C ALA A 110 -1.95 -26.17 32.54
N ASN A 111 -2.57 -26.05 31.36
CA ASN A 111 -1.89 -25.56 30.16
C ASN A 111 -1.50 -24.06 30.28
N LEU A 112 -2.38 -23.23 30.84
CA LEU A 112 -2.13 -21.81 31.07
C LEU A 112 -1.00 -21.61 32.09
N GLU A 113 -1.03 -22.31 33.22
CA GLU A 113 -0.01 -22.25 34.26
C GLU A 113 1.35 -22.70 33.70
N GLN A 114 1.38 -23.77 32.89
CA GLN A 114 2.58 -24.21 32.19
C GLN A 114 3.09 -23.15 31.20
N ALA A 115 2.21 -22.49 30.45
CA ALA A 115 2.58 -21.44 29.50
C ALA A 115 3.11 -20.18 30.21
N LEU A 116 2.54 -19.85 31.38
CA LEU A 116 2.93 -18.70 32.19
C LEU A 116 4.29 -18.94 32.87
N HIS A 117 4.51 -20.14 33.42
CA HIS A 117 5.78 -20.48 34.06
C HIS A 117 6.93 -20.70 33.05
N SER A 118 6.63 -21.10 31.81
CA SER A 118 7.65 -21.30 30.78
C SER A 118 8.12 -20.00 30.11
N GLY A 119 7.49 -18.85 30.42
CA GLY A 119 7.76 -17.58 29.74
C GLY A 119 7.30 -17.57 28.28
N TYR A 120 6.51 -18.57 27.85
CA TYR A 120 6.05 -18.68 26.48
C TYR A 120 5.12 -17.52 26.10
N LEU A 121 4.27 -17.06 27.03
CA LEU A 121 3.37 -15.93 26.81
C LEU A 121 4.14 -14.64 26.49
N GLU A 122 5.18 -14.32 27.27
CA GLU A 122 6.01 -13.12 27.05
C GLU A 122 6.72 -13.18 25.68
N MET A 123 7.23 -14.35 25.29
CA MET A 123 7.84 -14.53 23.97
C MET A 123 6.82 -14.34 22.84
N VAL A 124 5.62 -14.91 22.98
CA VAL A 124 4.56 -14.78 21.97
C VAL A 124 4.07 -13.34 21.84
N GLU A 125 3.89 -12.64 22.97
CA GLU A 125 3.56 -11.20 23.01
C GLU A 125 4.62 -10.39 22.26
N ALA A 126 5.90 -10.54 22.61
CA ALA A 126 7.00 -9.82 21.97
C ALA A 126 7.11 -10.12 20.47
N MET A 127 6.91 -11.39 20.06
CA MET A 127 6.91 -11.77 18.64
C MET A 127 5.74 -11.18 17.88
N THR A 128 4.55 -11.15 18.48
CA THR A 128 3.33 -10.59 17.89
C THR A 128 3.48 -9.08 17.70
N ASP A 129 4.00 -8.39 18.71
CA ASP A 129 4.28 -6.95 18.64
C ASP A 129 5.31 -6.62 17.57
N ALA A 130 6.42 -7.36 17.52
CA ALA A 130 7.43 -7.17 16.48
C ALA A 130 6.86 -7.40 15.07
N PHE A 131 6.01 -8.41 14.90
CA PHE A 131 5.34 -8.68 13.63
C PHE A 131 4.39 -7.56 13.22
N LEU A 132 3.57 -7.04 14.16
CA LEU A 132 2.65 -5.94 13.89
C LEU A 132 3.38 -4.65 13.53
N VAL A 133 4.47 -4.32 14.24
CA VAL A 133 5.31 -3.15 13.93
C VAL A 133 5.95 -3.28 12.55
N LEU A 134 6.49 -4.46 12.22
CA LEU A 134 7.05 -4.72 10.91
C LEU A 134 5.99 -4.62 9.80
N SER A 135 4.78 -5.15 10.04
CA SER A 135 3.65 -5.04 9.12
C SER A 135 3.26 -3.58 8.88
N MET A 136 3.15 -2.76 9.95
CA MET A 136 2.90 -1.33 9.83
C MET A 136 3.98 -0.61 9.00
N ALA A 137 5.25 -0.95 9.20
CA ALA A 137 6.35 -0.38 8.41
C ALA A 137 6.25 -0.75 6.92
N MET A 138 5.90 -2.00 6.59
CA MET A 138 5.68 -2.43 5.20
C MET A 138 4.52 -1.67 4.53
N HIS A 139 3.42 -1.46 5.24
CA HIS A 139 2.31 -0.64 4.73
C HIS A 139 2.70 0.83 4.58
N GLY A 140 3.55 1.37 5.46
CA GLY A 140 4.16 2.68 5.29
C GLY A 140 4.99 2.80 4.00
N CYS A 141 5.80 1.78 3.69
CA CYS A 141 6.49 1.67 2.40
C CYS A 141 5.51 1.61 1.23
N GLY A 142 4.38 0.91 1.37
CA GLY A 142 3.30 0.88 0.37
C GLY A 142 2.73 2.27 0.07
N ILE A 143 2.46 3.06 1.11
CA ILE A 143 2.00 4.46 0.97
C ILE A 143 3.05 5.29 0.23
N PHE A 144 4.32 5.21 0.63
CA PHE A 144 5.41 5.91 -0.06
C PHE A 144 5.52 5.49 -1.54
N GLY A 145 5.42 4.18 -1.80
CA GLY A 145 5.44 3.60 -3.14
C GLY A 145 4.31 4.11 -4.02
N ALA A 146 3.10 4.22 -3.49
CA ALA A 146 1.95 4.77 -4.18
C ALA A 146 2.05 6.29 -4.42
N LEU A 147 2.65 7.04 -3.50
CA LEU A 147 2.87 8.48 -3.68
C LEU A 147 3.93 8.78 -4.74
N LYS A 148 5.00 7.96 -4.83
CA LYS A 148 6.16 8.17 -5.71
C LYS A 148 6.23 7.23 -6.91
N PHE A 149 5.16 6.47 -7.20
CA PHE A 149 5.09 5.46 -8.26
C PHE A 149 6.28 4.48 -8.25
N LYS A 150 6.77 4.10 -7.05
CA LYS A 150 7.90 3.18 -6.88
C LYS A 150 7.39 1.74 -6.70
N LYS A 151 7.52 0.95 -7.78
CA LYS A 151 7.08 -0.46 -7.86
C LYS A 151 7.58 -1.32 -6.69
N TRP A 152 8.86 -1.19 -6.33
CA TRP A 152 9.48 -2.00 -5.27
C TRP A 152 8.83 -1.77 -3.90
N ALA A 153 8.52 -0.51 -3.56
CA ALA A 153 7.92 -0.16 -2.28
C ALA A 153 6.46 -0.64 -2.17
N VAL A 154 5.70 -0.57 -3.27
CA VAL A 154 4.34 -1.17 -3.34
C VAL A 154 4.40 -2.69 -3.24
N ALA A 155 5.38 -3.33 -3.90
CA ALA A 155 5.55 -4.77 -3.86
C ALA A 155 5.86 -5.27 -2.45
N THR A 156 6.64 -4.51 -1.67
CA THR A 156 6.88 -4.80 -0.24
C THR A 156 5.56 -4.85 0.54
N ALA A 157 4.69 -3.84 0.42
CA ALA A 157 3.39 -3.87 1.07
C ALA A 157 2.49 -5.00 0.56
N GLY A 158 2.50 -5.27 -0.75
CA GLY A 158 1.77 -6.39 -1.36
C GLY A 158 2.22 -7.75 -0.82
N SER A 159 3.51 -7.92 -0.53
CA SER A 159 4.05 -9.15 0.03
C SER A 159 3.55 -9.44 1.45
N ALA A 160 3.26 -8.41 2.25
CA ALA A 160 2.65 -8.58 3.57
C ALA A 160 1.27 -9.26 3.44
N TYR A 161 0.43 -8.82 2.50
CA TYR A 161 -0.86 -9.48 2.23
C TYR A 161 -0.70 -10.90 1.69
N ALA A 162 0.31 -11.15 0.85
CA ALA A 162 0.60 -12.50 0.35
C ALA A 162 1.02 -13.46 1.47
N ILE A 163 1.86 -13.00 2.42
CA ILE A 163 2.25 -13.77 3.60
C ILE A 163 1.02 -14.03 4.48
N SER A 164 0.21 -13.01 4.78
CA SER A 164 -1.03 -13.15 5.55
C SER A 164 -1.99 -14.14 4.88
N PHE A 165 -2.15 -14.09 3.55
CA PHE A 165 -2.97 -15.02 2.80
C PHE A 165 -2.53 -16.47 3.02
N VAL A 166 -1.23 -16.76 2.92
CA VAL A 166 -0.68 -18.10 3.15
C VAL A 166 -0.87 -18.54 4.61
N LEU A 167 -0.61 -17.67 5.58
CA LEU A 167 -0.81 -17.97 7.00
C LEU A 167 -2.28 -18.26 7.33
N HIS A 168 -3.22 -17.48 6.78
CA HIS A 168 -4.65 -17.71 6.97
C HIS A 168 -5.15 -18.97 6.26
N LEU A 169 -4.54 -19.32 5.12
CA LEU A 169 -4.81 -20.56 4.41
C LEU A 169 -4.37 -21.77 5.24
N MET A 170 -3.17 -21.72 5.83
CA MET A 170 -2.66 -22.75 6.74
C MET A 170 -3.49 -22.86 8.02
N GLY A 171 -3.99 -21.73 8.54
CA GLY A 171 -4.87 -21.68 9.72
C GLY A 171 -6.33 -22.04 9.44
N GLY A 172 -6.72 -22.34 8.19
CA GLY A 172 -8.09 -22.71 7.84
C GLY A 172 -9.12 -21.56 7.92
N SER A 173 -8.66 -20.31 8.00
CA SER A 173 -9.52 -19.15 8.20
C SER A 173 -9.98 -18.54 6.87
N PHE A 174 -10.95 -19.16 6.21
CA PHE A 174 -11.42 -18.76 4.87
C PHE A 174 -11.81 -17.28 4.72
N ILE A 175 -12.46 -16.69 5.73
CA ILE A 175 -12.86 -15.26 5.68
C ILE A 175 -11.63 -14.37 5.54
N ASN A 176 -10.60 -14.63 6.35
CA ASN A 176 -9.35 -13.86 6.32
C ASN A 176 -8.55 -14.11 5.03
N VAL A 177 -8.64 -15.31 4.44
CA VAL A 177 -8.06 -15.59 3.11
C VAL A 177 -8.69 -14.70 2.04
N ILE A 178 -10.02 -14.61 2.01
CA ILE A 178 -10.74 -13.75 1.05
C ILE A 178 -10.37 -12.29 1.29
N LEU A 179 -10.38 -11.84 2.54
CA LEU A 179 -10.04 -10.47 2.89
C LEU A 179 -8.61 -10.10 2.49
N ALA A 180 -7.62 -10.96 2.78
CA ALA A 180 -6.24 -10.76 2.37
C ALA A 180 -6.08 -10.68 0.84
N GLY A 181 -6.81 -11.53 0.09
CA GLY A 181 -6.82 -11.49 -1.37
C GLY A 181 -7.40 -10.19 -1.92
N VAL A 182 -8.55 -9.75 -1.38
CA VAL A 182 -9.22 -8.50 -1.79
C VAL A 182 -8.36 -7.28 -1.47
N LEU A 183 -7.71 -7.23 -0.30
CA LEU A 183 -6.83 -6.12 0.09
C LEU A 183 -5.47 -6.16 -0.65
N GLY A 184 -5.00 -7.34 -1.06
CA GLY A 184 -3.80 -7.49 -1.88
C GLY A 184 -4.02 -7.11 -3.36
N TYR A 185 -5.23 -7.31 -3.89
CA TYR A 185 -5.60 -7.04 -5.29
C TYR A 185 -5.19 -5.64 -5.82
N PRO A 186 -5.43 -4.51 -5.13
CA PRO A 186 -5.04 -3.19 -5.64
C PRO A 186 -3.52 -3.03 -5.78
N HIS A 187 -2.73 -3.71 -4.95
CA HIS A 187 -1.26 -3.66 -5.03
C HIS A 187 -0.77 -4.33 -6.31
N TYR A 188 -1.32 -5.51 -6.63
CA TYR A 188 -0.97 -6.24 -7.85
C TYR A 188 -1.35 -5.44 -9.11
N PHE A 189 -2.57 -4.92 -9.17
CA PHE A 189 -3.04 -4.14 -10.32
C PHE A 189 -2.28 -2.83 -10.48
N PHE A 190 -2.01 -2.11 -9.39
CA PHE A 190 -1.21 -0.88 -9.47
C PHE A 190 0.21 -1.15 -10.00
N ILE A 191 0.88 -2.23 -9.56
CA ILE A 191 2.19 -2.62 -10.09
C ILE A 191 2.10 -2.95 -11.59
N LYS A 192 1.05 -3.66 -12.01
CA LYS A 192 0.79 -3.98 -13.42
C LYS A 192 0.63 -2.70 -14.26
N GLU A 193 -0.17 -1.74 -13.82
CA GLU A 193 -0.40 -0.49 -14.55
C GLU A 193 0.85 0.40 -14.67
N ILE A 194 1.73 0.42 -13.66
CA ILE A 194 3.03 1.09 -13.76
C ILE A 194 3.97 0.34 -14.70
N ASN A 195 3.86 -0.99 -14.82
CA ASN A 195 4.65 -1.78 -15.77
C ASN A 195 4.21 -1.56 -17.22
N GLU A 196 2.91 -1.39 -17.45
CA GLU A 196 2.33 -1.14 -18.76
C GLU A 196 2.46 0.32 -19.21
N GLY A 197 2.96 1.21 -18.33
CA GLY A 197 3.11 2.64 -18.61
C GLY A 197 1.77 3.40 -18.63
N ILE A 198 0.66 2.72 -18.33
CA ILE A 198 -0.67 3.31 -18.21
C ILE A 198 -0.67 4.35 -17.10
N MET A 199 -0.03 4.02 -15.97
CA MET A 199 0.04 4.89 -14.80
C MET A 199 1.48 5.28 -14.47
N SER A 200 1.79 6.56 -14.66
CA SER A 200 3.08 7.17 -14.34
C SER A 200 2.87 8.54 -13.71
N ASP A 201 3.90 9.09 -13.06
CA ASP A 201 3.84 10.41 -12.43
C ASP A 201 3.41 11.51 -13.43
N TYR A 202 3.89 11.43 -14.67
CA TYR A 202 3.56 12.36 -15.74
C TYR A 202 2.14 12.20 -16.28
N ASN A 203 1.67 10.95 -16.42
CA ASN A 203 0.34 10.69 -17.00
C ASN A 203 -0.79 10.74 -15.95
N TYR A 204 -0.46 10.72 -14.66
CA TYR A 204 -1.44 10.57 -13.58
C TYR A 204 -2.54 11.64 -13.61
N HIS A 205 -2.20 12.89 -13.94
CA HIS A 205 -3.19 13.98 -13.99
C HIS A 205 -4.30 13.75 -15.03
N ASN A 206 -4.00 13.01 -16.11
CA ASN A 206 -4.96 12.69 -17.16
C ASN A 206 -5.77 11.42 -16.86
N VAL A 207 -5.26 10.57 -15.96
CA VAL A 207 -5.86 9.26 -15.61
C VAL A 207 -6.62 9.31 -14.28
N ALA A 208 -6.36 10.33 -13.45
CA ALA A 208 -6.94 10.48 -12.12
C ALA A 208 -8.43 10.85 -12.17
N HIS A 209 -9.28 9.88 -12.50
CA HIS A 209 -10.72 9.97 -12.31
C HIS A 209 -11.11 9.25 -11.02
N CYS A 210 -11.65 10.02 -10.07
CA CYS A 210 -12.42 9.44 -8.98
C CYS A 210 -13.90 9.67 -9.25
N CYS A 211 -14.72 8.71 -8.83
CA CYS A 211 -16.15 8.72 -9.06
C CYS A 211 -16.77 10.05 -8.64
N GLY A 212 -17.35 10.75 -9.62
CA GLY A 212 -17.95 12.07 -9.43
C GLY A 212 -17.60 13.11 -10.50
N GLY A 213 -16.58 12.86 -11.34
CA GLY A 213 -16.25 13.74 -12.48
C GLY A 213 -17.09 13.43 -13.71
N LYS A 214 -18.38 13.82 -13.69
CA LYS A 214 -19.11 14.18 -14.91
C LYS A 214 -19.27 15.68 -14.94
#